data_AF-A0A645J0X9-F1
#
_entry.id   AF-A0A645J0X9-F1
#
_cell.length_a   1.000
_cell.length_b   1.000
_cell.length_c   1.000
_cell.angle_alpha   90.00
_cell.angle_beta   90.00
_cell.angle_gamma   90.00
#
_symmetry.space_group_name_H-M   'P 1'
#
loop_
_entity.id
_entity.type
_entity.pdbx_description
1 polymer ?
#
loop_
_entity_poly.entity_id
_entity_poly.type
_entity_poly.pdbx_seq_one_letter_code
_entity_poly.pdbx_strand_id
1 'polypeptide(L)'
;MFIEISGGGAPGLIKALSMRLDSPVKIGDFPEVSNAIGAALARPTFSCTLHLDTFMKRYQIEETGLQGEWLGSRKPHKEIEEFLREIAEKSARDQGIELKKPNIQPFDYFPIVKGYQTVGQIIHGSLIVPPGVRGRLKS
;
A
#
# COMPACT_ATOMS: atom_id res chain seq x y z
N MET A 1 3.48 -25.96 20.12
CA MET A 1 3.91 -24.81 19.30
C MET A 1 5.35 -25.07 18.92
N PHE A 2 5.73 -24.87 17.66
CA PHE A 2 7.10 -25.05 17.18
C PHE A 2 7.53 -23.77 16.47
N ILE A 3 8.83 -23.51 16.43
CA ILE A 3 9.43 -22.39 15.73
C ILE A 3 9.96 -22.91 14.40
N GLU A 4 9.54 -22.27 13.31
CA GLU A 4 10.03 -22.61 11.98
C GLU A 4 11.09 -21.60 11.57
N ILE A 5 12.25 -22.10 11.13
CA ILE A 5 13.37 -21.27 10.68
C ILE A 5 13.67 -21.52 9.20
N SER A 6 14.11 -20.46 8.51
CA SER A 6 14.47 -20.49 7.09
C SER A 6 15.72 -19.66 6.82
N GLY A 7 16.27 -19.75 5.61
CA GLY A 7 17.55 -19.19 5.19
C GLY A 7 18.68 -20.22 5.22
N GLY A 8 19.74 -19.97 4.42
CA GLY A 8 20.86 -20.93 4.27
C GLY A 8 21.63 -21.23 5.57
N GLY A 9 21.59 -20.34 6.56
CA GLY A 9 22.19 -20.57 7.87
C GLY A 9 21.32 -21.35 8.87
N ALA A 10 20.06 -21.68 8.52
CA ALA A 10 19.09 -22.27 9.43
C ALA A 10 19.54 -23.61 10.06
N PRO A 11 20.17 -24.56 9.33
CA PRO A 11 20.60 -25.83 9.92
C PRO A 11 21.55 -25.69 11.10
N GLY A 12 22.44 -24.69 11.08
CA GLY A 12 23.40 -24.44 12.16
C GLY A 12 22.76 -23.88 13.44
N LEU A 13 21.53 -23.38 13.37
CA LEU A 13 20.89 -22.64 14.46
C LEU A 13 19.86 -23.44 15.26
N ILE A 14 19.40 -24.60 14.75
CA ILE A 14 18.33 -25.40 15.39
C ILE A 14 18.64 -25.67 16.86
N LYS A 15 19.81 -26.26 17.13
CA LYS A 15 20.18 -26.73 18.47
C LYS A 15 20.27 -25.57 19.48
N ALA A 16 20.90 -24.48 19.08
CA ALA A 16 21.08 -23.30 19.92
C ALA A 16 19.74 -22.59 20.21
N LEU A 17 18.88 -22.45 19.19
CA LEU A 17 17.57 -21.82 19.33
C LEU A 17 16.61 -22.68 20.16
N SER A 18 16.57 -23.99 19.93
CA SER A 18 15.71 -24.90 20.70
C SER A 18 16.03 -24.85 22.19
N MET A 19 17.32 -24.86 22.56
CA MET A 19 17.74 -24.77 23.96
C MET A 19 17.46 -23.40 24.58
N ARG A 20 17.64 -22.31 23.83
CA ARG A 20 17.48 -20.96 24.38
C ARG A 20 16.02 -20.53 24.50
N LEU A 21 15.14 -21.04 23.64
CA LEU A 21 13.72 -20.68 23.59
C LEU A 21 12.81 -21.72 24.23
N ASP A 22 13.37 -22.82 24.75
CA ASP A 22 12.65 -23.95 25.35
C ASP A 22 11.46 -24.43 24.46
N SER A 23 11.70 -24.49 23.16
CA SER A 23 10.66 -24.77 22.16
C SER A 23 11.23 -25.59 20.99
N PRO A 24 10.46 -26.54 20.43
CA PRO A 24 10.91 -27.29 19.25
C PRO A 24 11.15 -26.36 18.06
N VAL A 25 12.36 -26.40 17.49
CA VAL A 25 12.70 -25.69 16.25
C VAL A 25 12.76 -26.68 15.08
N LYS A 26 12.13 -26.34 13.97
CA LYS A 26 12.16 -27.12 12.72
C LYS A 26 12.58 -26.26 11.53
N ILE A 27 13.14 -26.89 10.51
CA ILE A 27 13.42 -26.28 9.21
C ILE A 27 12.19 -26.51 8.31
N GLY A 28 11.77 -25.48 7.56
CA GLY A 28 10.73 -25.63 6.54
C GLY A 28 11.22 -26.40 5.30
N ASP A 29 10.30 -26.82 4.42
CA ASP A 29 10.63 -27.73 3.30
C ASP A 29 11.63 -27.14 2.29
N PHE A 30 11.63 -25.81 2.11
CA PHE A 30 12.48 -25.10 1.16
C PHE A 30 13.16 -23.89 1.84
N PRO A 31 14.05 -24.11 2.82
CA PRO A 31 14.55 -23.06 3.68
C PRO A 31 15.45 -22.07 2.94
N GLU A 32 16.22 -22.54 1.97
CA GLU A 32 17.19 -21.73 1.22
C GLU A 32 16.52 -20.72 0.27
N VAL A 33 15.30 -21.03 -0.19
CA VAL A 33 14.54 -20.22 -1.16
C VAL A 33 13.21 -19.70 -0.60
N SER A 34 13.02 -19.77 0.73
CA SER A 34 11.77 -19.36 1.39
C SER A 34 11.36 -17.92 1.03
N ASN A 35 12.33 -17.01 0.94
CA ASN A 35 12.09 -15.63 0.55
C ASN A 35 11.60 -15.50 -0.90
N ALA A 36 12.22 -16.24 -1.83
CA ALA A 36 11.81 -16.24 -3.24
C ALA A 36 10.39 -16.81 -3.42
N ILE A 37 10.07 -17.88 -2.69
CA ILE A 37 8.73 -18.44 -2.63
C ILE A 37 7.74 -17.41 -2.07
N GLY A 38 8.08 -16.75 -0.96
CA GLY A 38 7.26 -15.71 -0.36
C GLY A 38 6.97 -14.55 -1.32
N ALA A 39 7.98 -14.07 -2.03
CA ALA A 39 7.85 -13.04 -3.05
C ALA A 39 6.96 -13.49 -4.21
N ALA A 40 7.13 -14.72 -4.71
CA ALA A 40 6.32 -15.27 -5.80
C ALA A 40 4.85 -15.47 -5.42
N LEU A 41 4.58 -15.81 -4.16
CA LEU A 41 3.22 -16.01 -3.64
C LEU A 41 2.57 -14.72 -3.13
N ALA A 42 3.33 -13.63 -2.94
CA ALA A 42 2.78 -12.35 -2.53
C ALA A 42 1.83 -11.81 -3.60
N ARG A 43 0.66 -11.34 -3.15
CA ARG A 43 -0.23 -10.56 -4.00
C ARG A 43 0.39 -9.17 -4.16
N PRO A 44 0.45 -8.61 -5.38
CA PRO A 44 0.84 -7.23 -5.59
C PRO A 44 0.05 -6.26 -4.71
N THR A 45 0.77 -5.30 -4.14
CA THR A 45 0.25 -4.20 -3.33
C THR A 45 0.36 -2.89 -4.08
N PHE A 46 -0.53 -1.96 -3.78
CA PHE A 46 -0.54 -0.66 -4.43
C PHE A 46 -1.07 0.40 -3.46
N SER A 47 -0.51 1.61 -3.52
CA SER A 47 -1.08 2.78 -2.88
C SER A 47 -1.02 3.97 -3.85
N CYS A 48 -2.03 4.81 -3.79
CA CYS A 48 -2.09 6.08 -4.49
C CYS A 48 -2.69 7.10 -3.52
N THR A 49 -1.87 8.06 -3.12
CA THR A 49 -2.20 9.08 -2.13
C THR A 49 -2.28 10.43 -2.83
N LEU A 50 -3.45 11.03 -2.78
CA LEU A 50 -3.78 12.31 -3.40
C LEU A 50 -3.64 13.43 -2.38
N HIS A 51 -2.82 14.42 -2.73
CA HIS A 51 -2.82 15.73 -2.12
C HIS A 51 -3.38 16.75 -3.12
N LEU A 52 -4.57 17.28 -2.87
CA LEU A 52 -5.23 18.27 -3.72
C LEU A 52 -5.34 19.63 -3.00
N ASP A 53 -4.90 20.70 -3.66
CA ASP A 53 -5.15 22.08 -3.26
C ASP A 53 -6.10 22.75 -4.27
N THR A 54 -7.34 23.01 -3.85
CA THR A 54 -8.35 23.63 -4.73
C THR A 54 -8.25 25.15 -4.83
N PHE A 55 -7.50 25.80 -3.94
CA PHE A 55 -7.21 27.23 -4.03
C PHE A 55 -6.12 27.49 -5.09
N MET A 56 -5.04 26.71 -5.05
CA MET A 56 -3.98 26.73 -6.06
C MET A 56 -4.35 25.99 -7.36
N LYS A 57 -5.47 25.25 -7.36
CA LYS A 57 -5.92 24.40 -8.46
C LYS A 57 -4.85 23.40 -8.90
N ARG A 58 -4.22 22.73 -7.94
CA ARG A 58 -3.17 21.74 -8.22
C ARG A 58 -3.34 20.50 -7.37
N TYR A 59 -2.97 19.37 -7.92
CA TYR A 59 -2.87 18.12 -7.17
C TYR A 59 -1.51 17.47 -7.39
N GLN A 60 -1.17 16.58 -6.46
CA GLN A 60 -0.03 15.70 -6.59
C GLN A 60 -0.34 14.31 -6.06
N ILE A 61 0.34 13.31 -6.61
CA ILE A 61 0.33 11.92 -6.13
C ILE A 61 1.64 11.66 -5.41
N GLU A 62 1.58 11.27 -4.14
CA GLU A 62 2.76 11.20 -3.28
C GLU A 62 3.73 10.09 -3.72
N GLU A 63 3.22 8.93 -4.13
CA GLU A 63 4.05 7.76 -4.47
C GLU A 63 4.83 7.92 -5.77
N THR A 64 4.27 8.67 -6.74
CA THR A 64 4.88 8.83 -8.07
C THR A 64 5.48 10.23 -8.27
N GLY A 65 5.17 11.18 -7.39
CA GLY A 65 5.48 12.59 -7.58
C GLY A 65 4.73 13.24 -8.74
N LEU A 66 3.73 12.55 -9.33
CA LEU A 66 2.93 13.08 -10.43
C LEU A 66 2.20 14.33 -9.95
N GLN A 67 2.26 15.40 -10.74
CA GLN A 67 1.55 16.65 -10.47
C GLN A 67 0.63 17.00 -11.64
N GLY A 68 -0.47 17.68 -11.34
CA GLY A 68 -1.36 18.17 -12.38
C GLY A 68 -2.23 19.32 -11.91
N GLU A 69 -2.96 19.91 -12.87
CA GLU A 69 -3.92 20.96 -12.59
C GLU A 69 -5.27 20.37 -12.18
N TRP A 70 -5.92 21.01 -11.22
CA TRP A 70 -7.27 20.69 -10.77
C TRP A 70 -8.28 21.59 -11.46
N LEU A 71 -9.10 20.99 -12.32
CA LEU A 71 -10.13 21.70 -13.09
C LEU A 71 -11.54 21.59 -12.49
N GLY A 72 -11.70 20.80 -11.42
CA GLY A 72 -12.99 20.59 -10.75
C GLY A 72 -13.39 21.70 -9.78
N SER A 73 -14.36 21.39 -8.93
CA SER A 73 -14.93 22.29 -7.93
C SER A 73 -13.92 22.70 -6.86
N ARG A 74 -14.12 23.88 -6.26
CA ARG A 74 -13.40 24.28 -5.04
C ARG A 74 -13.75 23.42 -3.83
N LYS A 75 -14.92 22.77 -3.86
CA LYS A 75 -15.43 21.85 -2.84
C LYS A 75 -15.80 20.50 -3.49
N PRO A 76 -14.83 19.61 -3.75
CA PRO A 76 -15.00 18.48 -4.65
C PRO A 76 -15.54 17.21 -3.96
N HIS A 77 -16.35 17.36 -2.91
CA HIS A 77 -16.85 16.23 -2.10
C HIS A 77 -17.57 15.13 -2.88
N LYS A 78 -18.09 15.45 -4.08
CA LYS A 78 -18.83 14.50 -4.93
C LYS A 78 -17.98 13.86 -6.03
N GLU A 79 -16.85 14.45 -6.38
CA GLU A 79 -16.04 14.06 -7.56
C GLU A 79 -14.64 13.57 -7.17
N ILE A 80 -14.18 13.86 -5.96
CA ILE A 80 -12.82 13.56 -5.52
C ILE A 80 -12.52 12.06 -5.45
N GLU A 81 -13.51 11.25 -5.08
CA GLU A 81 -13.35 9.81 -5.00
C GLU A 81 -13.13 9.21 -6.40
N GLU A 82 -13.96 9.59 -7.37
CA GLU A 82 -13.85 9.14 -8.74
C GLU A 82 -12.52 9.58 -9.36
N PHE A 83 -12.14 10.84 -9.13
CA PHE A 83 -10.85 11.37 -9.58
C PHE A 83 -9.66 10.58 -9.03
N LEU A 84 -9.68 10.23 -7.74
CA LEU A 84 -8.65 9.40 -7.13
C LEU A 84 -8.64 7.99 -7.75
N ARG A 85 -9.82 7.39 -8.02
CA ARG A 85 -9.93 6.07 -8.67
C ARG A 85 -9.30 6.09 -10.06
N GLU A 86 -9.64 7.08 -10.89
CA GLU A 86 -9.12 7.20 -12.25
C GLU A 86 -7.58 7.34 -12.27
N ILE A 87 -7.02 8.19 -11.40
CA ILE A 87 -5.56 8.37 -11.31
C ILE A 87 -4.89 7.12 -10.77
N ALA A 88 -5.46 6.48 -9.75
CA ALA A 88 -4.95 5.25 -9.18
C ALA A 88 -4.92 4.13 -10.23
N GLU A 89 -5.99 3.96 -11.00
CA GLU A 89 -6.06 2.97 -12.07
C GLU A 89 -5.03 3.23 -13.17
N LYS A 90 -4.87 4.49 -13.59
CA LYS A 90 -3.85 4.85 -14.58
C LYS A 90 -2.45 4.52 -14.05
N SER A 91 -2.15 4.94 -12.82
CA SER A 91 -0.85 4.70 -12.18
C SER A 91 -0.56 3.20 -11.99
N ALA A 92 -1.58 2.41 -11.67
CA ALA A 92 -1.48 0.96 -11.53
C ALA A 92 -1.24 0.29 -12.88
N ARG A 93 -1.96 0.71 -13.94
CA ARG A 93 -1.75 0.23 -15.31
C ARG A 93 -0.32 0.50 -15.79
N ASP A 94 0.23 1.68 -15.51
CA ASP A 94 1.60 2.05 -15.85
C ASP A 94 2.65 1.15 -15.16
N GLN A 95 2.32 0.59 -14.00
CA GLN A 95 3.14 -0.37 -13.25
C GLN A 95 2.85 -1.84 -13.57
N GLY A 96 1.90 -2.12 -14.48
CA GLY A 96 1.45 -3.49 -14.79
C GLY A 96 0.69 -4.17 -13.63
N ILE A 97 0.13 -3.37 -12.72
CA ILE A 97 -0.61 -3.84 -11.54
C ILE A 97 -2.11 -3.75 -11.81
N GLU A 98 -2.82 -4.86 -11.61
CA GLU A 98 -4.28 -4.90 -11.59
C GLU A 98 -4.78 -4.58 -10.17
N LEU A 99 -5.61 -3.55 -10.02
CA LEU A 99 -6.17 -3.14 -8.72
C LEU A 99 -7.26 -4.12 -8.23
N LYS A 100 -6.85 -5.17 -7.51
CA LYS A 100 -7.79 -6.16 -6.95
C LYS A 100 -8.29 -5.75 -5.57
N LYS A 101 -9.59 -5.45 -5.48
CA LYS A 101 -10.28 -5.05 -4.23
C LYS A 101 -9.63 -3.82 -3.57
N PRO A 102 -9.53 -2.68 -4.29
CA PRO A 102 -9.01 -1.45 -3.71
C PRO A 102 -9.92 -0.96 -2.59
N ASN A 103 -9.31 -0.45 -1.52
CA ASN A 103 -9.99 0.24 -0.44
C ASN A 103 -9.65 1.72 -0.50
N ILE A 104 -10.66 2.58 -0.43
CA ILE A 104 -10.46 4.02 -0.33
C ILE A 104 -10.53 4.39 1.15
N GLN A 105 -9.46 5.04 1.62
CA GLN A 105 -9.44 5.58 2.97
C GLN A 105 -10.33 6.83 3.04
N PRO A 106 -10.89 7.14 4.22
CA PRO A 106 -11.59 8.39 4.43
C PRO A 106 -10.74 9.58 3.99
N PHE A 107 -11.38 10.55 3.34
CA PHE A 107 -10.72 11.78 2.93
C PHE A 107 -10.69 12.77 4.09
N ASP A 108 -9.54 13.42 4.26
CA ASP A 108 -9.38 14.58 5.12
C ASP A 108 -9.59 15.86 4.31
N TYR A 109 -10.35 16.80 4.88
CA TYR A 109 -10.69 18.07 4.24
C TYR A 109 -10.29 19.24 5.14
N PHE A 110 -9.37 20.06 4.68
CA PHE A 110 -8.85 21.22 5.40
C PHE A 110 -9.25 22.51 4.68
N PRO A 111 -10.22 23.29 5.19
CA PRO A 111 -10.64 24.54 4.57
C PRO A 111 -9.53 25.61 4.58
N ILE A 112 -9.33 26.29 3.46
CA ILE A 112 -8.45 27.45 3.34
C ILE A 112 -9.31 28.70 3.50
N VAL A 113 -9.02 29.52 4.51
CA VAL A 113 -9.80 30.74 4.84
C VAL A 113 -8.96 32.00 4.58
N LYS A 114 -9.52 32.96 3.84
CA LYS A 114 -8.96 34.31 3.66
C LYS A 114 -10.07 35.34 3.87
N GLY A 115 -9.80 36.36 4.68
CA GLY A 115 -10.77 37.44 4.95
C GLY A 115 -12.12 36.91 5.45
N TYR A 116 -12.10 35.92 6.36
CA TYR A 116 -13.30 35.26 6.90
C TYR A 116 -14.15 34.48 5.89
N GLN A 117 -13.63 34.23 4.67
CA GLN A 117 -14.31 33.42 3.66
C GLN A 117 -13.46 32.20 3.27
N THR A 118 -14.10 31.05 3.08
CA THR A 118 -13.45 29.86 2.53
C THR A 118 -13.16 30.06 1.05
N VAL A 119 -11.88 30.10 0.68
CA VAL A 119 -11.43 30.33 -0.71
C VAL A 119 -11.05 29.04 -1.44
N GLY A 120 -10.88 27.94 -0.70
CA GLY A 120 -10.55 26.62 -1.22
C GLY A 120 -10.41 25.60 -0.09
N GLN A 121 -9.87 24.43 -0.40
CA GLN A 121 -9.62 23.34 0.54
C GLN A 121 -8.34 22.61 0.13
N ILE A 122 -7.59 22.13 1.12
CA ILE A 122 -6.62 21.07 0.95
C ILE A 122 -7.35 19.76 1.24
N ILE A 123 -7.25 18.80 0.34
CA ILE A 123 -7.84 17.48 0.49
C ILE A 123 -6.74 16.43 0.45
N HIS A 124 -6.79 15.50 1.39
CA HIS A 124 -5.93 14.33 1.47
C HIS A 124 -6.79 13.08 1.42
N GLY A 125 -6.37 12.09 0.65
CA GLY A 125 -7.03 10.79 0.63
C GLY A 125 -6.21 9.78 -0.15
N SER A 126 -6.45 8.50 0.12
CA SER A 126 -5.67 7.43 -0.49
C SER A 126 -6.53 6.26 -0.94
N LEU A 127 -6.07 5.60 -1.98
CA LEU A 127 -6.59 4.33 -2.46
C LEU A 127 -5.50 3.28 -2.28
N ILE A 128 -5.83 2.19 -1.58
CA ILE A 128 -4.87 1.15 -1.19
C ILE A 128 -5.37 -0.23 -1.63
N VAL A 129 -4.49 -1.00 -2.25
CA VAL A 129 -4.64 -2.45 -2.39
C VAL A 129 -3.79 -3.12 -1.31
N PRO A 130 -4.41 -3.68 -0.26
CA PRO A 130 -3.67 -4.20 0.88
C PRO A 130 -2.85 -5.45 0.52
N PRO A 131 -1.77 -5.72 1.26
CA PRO A 131 -1.01 -6.96 1.12
C PRO A 131 -1.87 -8.20 1.27
N GLY A 132 -1.42 -9.28 0.64
CA GLY A 132 -2.10 -10.56 0.68
C GLY A 132 -1.23 -11.66 0.08
N VAL A 133 -1.71 -12.88 0.19
CA VAL A 133 -1.03 -14.06 -0.35
C VAL A 133 -1.94 -14.70 -1.40
N ARG A 134 -1.39 -15.05 -2.56
CA ARG A 134 -2.11 -15.65 -3.69
C ARG A 134 -2.39 -17.15 -3.48
N GLY A 135 -1.57 -17.83 -2.71
CA GLY A 135 -1.70 -19.25 -2.44
C GLY A 135 -0.77 -19.72 -1.34
N ARG A 136 -0.89 -21.00 -0.98
CA ARG A 136 0.03 -21.67 -0.05
C ARG A 136 0.62 -22.86 -0.77
N LEU A 137 1.90 -23.14 -0.51
CA LEU A 137 2.46 -24.43 -0.88
C LEU A 137 1.77 -25.51 -0.06
N LYS A 138 1.39 -26.60 -0.72
CA LYS A 138 0.97 -27.81 -0.03
C LYS A 138 2.25 -28.54 0.37
N SER A 139 2.38 -28.78 1.66
CA SER A 139 3.36 -29.68 2.27
C SER A 139 2.65 -31.01 2.51
#